data_AF-A0A2D9JAY3-F1
#
_entry.id   AF-A0A2D9JAY3-F1
#
_cell.length_a   1.000
_cell.length_b   1.000
_cell.length_c   1.000
_cell.angle_alpha   90.00
_cell.angle_beta   90.00
_cell.angle_gamma   90.00
#
_symmetry.space_group_name_H-M   'P 1'
#
loop_
_entity.id
_entity.type
_entity.pdbx_description
1 polymer ?
#
loop_
_entity_poly.entity_id
_entity_poly.type
_entity_poly.pdbx_seq_one_letter_code
_entity_poly.pdbx_strand_id
1 'polypeptide(L)'
;VEVRTWLGPAMLAQAGVAISLAATATSRNPEMAGEVQTIILGTVVVFEILGPLLTRAAVLKSGEMPIANSIHHTFGTPLGALRNVFTRLAGSAGLLSKKQALSERMRVEQVMRRSVVGIAESADFNEVVHFVEHSHDNTFPVLDEDRCVVGLIRFDLLNQAFFDPHSDHLVRAGDLATPPEVLLHPAQPVRDAVELFRHTTDDCVPVVTDEPPHRLVATVRRSDLTSLLIRDRKAGLS
;
A
#
# COMPACT_ATOMS: atom_id res chain seq x y z
N VAL A 1 21.46 -25.52 22.03
CA VAL A 1 20.82 -24.74 20.95
C VAL A 1 21.03 -23.24 21.13
N GLU A 2 21.15 -22.72 22.36
CA GLU A 2 21.38 -21.27 22.63
C GLU A 2 22.68 -20.68 22.08
N VAL A 3 23.79 -21.42 22.04
CA VAL A 3 25.09 -20.86 21.56
C VAL A 3 25.06 -20.50 20.06
N ARG A 4 24.25 -21.21 19.24
CA ARG A 4 24.16 -20.93 17.78
C ARG A 4 23.46 -19.60 17.48
N THR A 5 22.55 -19.14 18.33
CA THR A 5 21.77 -17.91 18.13
C THR A 5 22.57 -16.64 18.46
N TRP A 6 23.50 -16.74 19.42
CA TRP A 6 24.34 -15.61 19.86
C TRP A 6 25.68 -15.52 19.13
N LEU A 7 26.04 -16.53 18.33
CA LEU A 7 27.31 -16.55 17.59
C LEU A 7 27.40 -15.41 16.56
N GLY A 8 26.33 -15.13 15.82
CA GLY A 8 26.29 -14.06 14.82
C GLY A 8 26.51 -12.67 15.42
N PRO A 9 25.72 -12.27 16.44
CA PRO A 9 25.94 -11.01 17.18
C PRO A 9 27.33 -10.94 17.85
N ALA A 10 27.86 -12.05 18.36
CA ALA A 10 29.19 -12.10 18.98
C ALA A 10 30.34 -11.94 17.96
N MET A 11 30.17 -12.45 16.73
CA MET A 11 31.15 -12.29 15.64
C MET A 11 31.15 -10.86 15.07
N LEU A 12 29.99 -10.19 15.02
CA LEU A 12 29.87 -8.78 14.61
C LEU A 12 30.71 -7.85 15.51
N ALA A 13 30.79 -8.16 16.81
CA ALA A 13 31.60 -7.41 17.77
C ALA A 13 33.11 -7.52 17.50
N GLN A 14 33.60 -8.60 16.88
CA GLN A 14 35.04 -8.79 16.63
C GLN A 14 35.59 -7.87 15.54
N ALA A 15 34.82 -7.65 14.46
CA ALA A 15 35.23 -6.75 13.37
C ALA A 15 35.32 -5.28 13.84
N GLY A 16 34.35 -4.84 14.67
CA GLY A 16 34.35 -3.50 15.24
C GLY A 16 35.54 -3.20 16.14
N VAL A 17 35.95 -4.16 16.98
CA VAL A 17 37.13 -4.03 17.86
C VAL A 17 38.43 -3.98 17.04
N ALA A 18 38.57 -4.81 16.01
CA ALA A 18 39.74 -4.80 15.13
C ALA A 18 39.91 -3.47 14.38
N ILE A 19 38.81 -2.91 13.84
CA ILE A 19 38.80 -1.61 13.16
C ILE A 19 39.14 -0.48 14.14
N SER A 20 38.57 -0.51 15.35
CA SER A 20 38.82 0.50 16.39
C SER A 20 40.28 0.48 16.88
N LEU A 21 40.84 -0.69 17.13
CA LEU A 21 42.24 -0.84 17.54
C LEU A 21 43.21 -0.43 16.42
N ALA A 22 42.91 -0.77 15.16
CA ALA A 22 43.70 -0.31 14.02
C ALA A 22 43.67 1.22 13.88
N ALA A 23 42.49 1.83 13.95
CA ALA A 23 42.35 3.30 13.90
C ALA A 23 43.07 3.99 15.07
N THR A 24 43.03 3.39 16.27
CA THR A 24 43.72 3.91 17.46
C THR A 24 45.24 3.73 17.35
N ALA A 25 45.73 2.61 16.85
CA ALA A 25 47.16 2.38 16.61
C ALA A 25 47.74 3.37 15.59
N THR A 26 46.98 3.66 14.52
CA THR A 26 47.29 4.68 13.52
C THR A 26 47.46 6.07 14.13
N SER A 27 46.67 6.43 15.15
CA SER A 27 46.80 7.73 15.83
C SER A 27 48.11 7.89 16.63
N ARG A 28 48.78 6.79 16.98
CA ARG A 28 50.00 6.80 17.81
C ARG A 28 51.30 6.67 17.01
N ASN A 29 51.26 6.02 15.84
CA ASN A 29 52.41 5.93 14.93
C ASN A 29 51.96 6.13 13.47
N PRO A 30 52.00 7.37 12.96
CA PRO A 30 51.49 7.72 11.63
C PRO A 30 52.27 7.11 10.46
N GLU A 31 53.55 6.78 10.64
CA GLU A 31 54.40 6.25 9.55
C GLU A 31 54.00 4.83 9.11
N MET A 32 53.57 3.97 10.05
CA MET A 32 53.15 2.58 9.76
C MET A 32 51.64 2.41 9.63
N ALA A 33 50.88 3.48 9.89
CA ALA A 33 49.43 3.48 9.95
C ALA A 33 48.75 3.00 8.66
N GLY A 34 49.21 3.51 7.51
CA GLY A 34 48.56 3.26 6.23
C GLY A 34 48.63 1.79 5.82
N GLU A 35 49.79 1.15 6.00
CA GLU A 35 50.01 -0.25 5.61
C GLU A 35 49.26 -1.22 6.53
N VAL A 36 49.35 -1.01 7.85
CA VAL A 36 48.68 -1.86 8.84
C VAL A 36 47.15 -1.76 8.73
N GLN A 37 46.61 -0.55 8.56
CA GLN A 37 45.17 -0.36 8.39
C GLN A 37 44.66 -0.98 7.08
N THR A 38 45.42 -0.88 6.00
CA THR A 38 45.07 -1.47 4.70
C THR A 38 45.03 -2.99 4.79
N ILE A 39 46.02 -3.60 5.45
CA ILE A 39 46.07 -5.07 5.63
C ILE A 39 44.91 -5.53 6.51
N ILE A 40 44.65 -4.87 7.64
CA ILE A 40 43.58 -5.25 8.57
C ILE A 40 42.21 -5.09 7.91
N LEU A 41 41.92 -3.93 7.31
CA LEU A 41 40.63 -3.66 6.67
C LEU A 41 40.41 -4.58 5.46
N GLY A 42 41.45 -4.78 4.64
CA GLY A 42 41.40 -5.69 3.49
C GLY A 42 41.10 -7.13 3.92
N THR A 43 41.72 -7.59 5.01
CA THR A 43 41.49 -8.94 5.53
C THR A 43 40.07 -9.11 6.10
N VAL A 44 39.54 -8.10 6.82
CA VAL A 44 38.16 -8.11 7.33
C VAL A 44 37.15 -8.21 6.18
N VAL A 45 37.31 -7.41 5.12
CA VAL A 45 36.41 -7.43 3.95
C VAL A 45 36.42 -8.81 3.26
N VAL A 46 37.59 -9.44 3.13
CA VAL A 46 37.70 -10.79 2.57
C VAL A 46 36.92 -11.81 3.43
N PHE A 47 37.04 -11.75 4.76
CA PHE A 47 36.33 -12.66 5.66
C PHE A 47 34.83 -12.38 5.74
N GLU A 48 34.39 -11.13 5.64
CA GLU A 48 32.96 -10.77 5.58
C GLU A 48 32.28 -11.27 4.29
N ILE A 49 33.03 -11.39 3.18
CA ILE A 49 32.53 -11.97 1.94
C ILE A 49 32.53 -13.50 2.00
N LEU A 50 33.59 -14.10 2.54
CA LEU A 50 33.72 -15.57 2.62
C LEU A 50 32.78 -16.19 3.65
N GLY A 51 32.50 -15.53 4.78
CA GLY A 51 31.65 -16.03 5.85
C GLY A 51 30.25 -16.48 5.37
N PRO A 52 29.48 -15.61 4.68
CA PRO A 52 28.19 -15.96 4.10
C PRO A 52 28.26 -17.08 3.05
N LEU A 53 29.30 -17.09 2.21
CA LEU A 53 29.48 -18.11 1.18
C LEU A 53 29.72 -19.50 1.79
N LEU A 54 30.60 -19.59 2.79
CA LEU A 54 30.90 -20.83 3.51
C LEU A 54 29.73 -21.29 4.37
N THR A 55 29.01 -20.36 5.01
CA THR A 55 27.78 -20.67 5.77
C THR A 55 26.72 -21.27 4.85
N ARG A 56 26.53 -20.69 3.66
CA ARG A 56 25.63 -21.26 2.65
C ARG A 56 26.09 -22.65 2.20
N ALA A 57 27.38 -22.84 1.94
CA ALA A 57 27.91 -24.15 1.55
C ALA A 57 27.73 -25.21 2.66
N ALA A 58 27.94 -24.84 3.93
CA ALA A 58 27.74 -25.72 5.07
C ALA A 58 26.27 -26.11 5.26
N VAL A 59 25.35 -25.15 5.14
CA VAL A 59 23.89 -25.42 5.21
C VAL A 59 23.46 -26.35 4.07
N LEU A 60 23.87 -26.05 2.83
CA LEU A 60 23.54 -26.89 1.67
C LEU A 60 24.11 -28.31 1.77
N LYS A 61 25.31 -28.46 2.33
CA LYS A 61 25.98 -29.76 2.48
C LYS A 61 25.48 -30.57 3.68
N SER A 62 24.89 -29.93 4.69
CA SER A 62 24.34 -30.61 5.88
C SER A 62 23.04 -31.39 5.62
N GLY A 63 22.38 -31.15 4.48
CA GLY A 63 21.09 -31.79 4.15
C GLY A 63 19.91 -31.31 5.00
N GLU A 64 20.12 -30.44 6.00
CA GLU A 64 19.07 -29.84 6.84
C GLU A 64 18.41 -28.64 6.14
N MET A 65 17.78 -28.84 4.98
CA MET A 65 16.82 -27.84 4.46
C MET A 65 15.38 -28.26 4.80
N PRO A 66 14.82 -27.85 5.95
CA PRO A 66 13.41 -27.52 5.96
C PRO A 66 13.27 -26.23 5.13
N ILE A 67 12.23 -26.18 4.29
CA ILE A 67 11.80 -25.01 3.51
C ILE A 67 12.45 -24.86 2.10
N ALA A 68 12.30 -25.89 1.26
CA ALA A 68 12.25 -25.68 -0.20
C ALA A 68 10.87 -25.14 -0.67
N ASN A 69 9.84 -25.11 0.19
CA ASN A 69 8.46 -24.79 -0.20
C ASN A 69 7.88 -23.47 0.31
N SER A 70 8.63 -22.61 1.02
CA SER A 70 8.08 -21.31 1.47
C SER A 70 8.86 -20.08 1.02
N ILE A 71 9.71 -20.20 0.00
CA ILE A 71 10.50 -19.06 -0.49
C ILE A 71 10.45 -19.00 -2.01
N HIS A 72 9.27 -18.67 -2.53
CA HIS A 72 9.09 -18.33 -3.94
C HIS A 72 9.28 -16.86 -4.25
N HIS A 73 9.67 -16.02 -3.29
CA HIS A 73 9.94 -14.61 -3.58
C HIS A 73 11.31 -14.16 -3.05
N THR A 74 12.22 -13.98 -4.01
CA THR A 74 13.46 -13.18 -3.92
C THR A 74 14.72 -13.89 -3.43
N PHE A 75 15.07 -15.05 -4.01
CA PHE A 75 16.44 -15.56 -3.95
C PHE A 75 17.24 -15.12 -5.18
N GLY A 76 17.77 -13.89 -5.13
CA GLY A 76 18.74 -13.39 -6.10
C GLY A 76 20.17 -13.85 -5.79
N THR A 77 21.02 -13.87 -6.82
CA THR A 77 22.47 -14.12 -6.73
C THR A 77 23.17 -13.22 -5.70
N PRO A 78 24.34 -13.62 -5.14
CA PRO A 78 25.06 -12.83 -4.12
C PRO A 78 25.34 -11.37 -4.53
N LEU A 79 25.51 -11.11 -5.83
CA LEU A 79 25.62 -9.75 -6.37
C LEU A 79 24.30 -8.93 -6.26
N GLY A 80 23.16 -9.60 -6.39
CA GLY A 80 21.83 -8.99 -6.28
C GLY A 80 21.44 -8.60 -4.86
N ALA A 81 21.92 -9.33 -3.85
CA ALA A 81 21.73 -8.98 -2.45
C ALA A 81 22.48 -7.69 -2.08
N LEU A 82 23.74 -7.55 -2.52
CA LEU A 82 24.52 -6.32 -2.35
C LEU A 82 23.87 -5.13 -3.06
N ARG A 83 23.35 -5.33 -4.28
CA ARG A 83 22.58 -4.30 -4.99
C ARG A 83 21.35 -3.86 -4.20
N ASN A 84 20.62 -4.78 -3.59
CA ASN A 84 19.41 -4.47 -2.81
C ASN A 84 19.72 -3.74 -1.50
N VAL A 85 20.88 -3.98 -0.89
CA VAL A 85 21.36 -3.22 0.27
C VAL A 85 21.80 -1.81 -0.15
N PHE A 86 22.52 -1.70 -1.27
CA PHE A 86 22.95 -0.42 -1.82
C PHE A 86 21.76 0.45 -2.25
N THR A 87 20.71 -0.12 -2.84
CA THR A 87 19.50 0.64 -3.21
C THR A 87 18.70 1.12 -2.00
N ARG A 88 18.74 0.40 -0.87
CA ARG A 88 18.14 0.87 0.40
C ARG A 88 18.92 2.04 0.98
N LEU A 89 20.24 2.01 0.90
CA LEU A 89 21.12 3.12 1.32
C LEU A 89 21.02 4.34 0.39
N ALA A 90 20.98 4.12 -0.93
CA ALA A 90 20.80 5.18 -1.92
C ALA A 90 19.41 5.83 -1.85
N GLY A 91 18.37 5.04 -1.51
CA GLY A 91 17.02 5.54 -1.26
C GLY A 91 16.93 6.46 -0.02
N SER A 92 17.73 6.20 1.02
CA SER A 92 17.83 7.10 2.18
C SER A 92 18.68 8.35 1.94
N ALA A 93 19.49 8.38 0.88
CA ALA A 93 20.41 9.49 0.58
C ALA A 93 19.88 10.49 -0.47
N GLY A 94 18.63 10.35 -0.94
CA GLY A 94 17.98 11.32 -1.85
C GLY A 94 18.57 11.43 -3.26
N LEU A 95 19.49 10.54 -3.64
CA LEU A 95 20.28 10.62 -4.89
C LEU A 95 19.62 9.91 -6.09
N LEU A 96 18.43 9.33 -5.93
CA LEU A 96 17.65 8.77 -7.03
C LEU A 96 16.35 9.57 -7.18
N SER A 97 16.25 10.34 -8.26
CA SER A 97 15.02 11.04 -8.66
C SER A 97 13.82 10.10 -8.58
N LYS A 98 12.98 10.31 -7.55
CA LYS A 98 11.72 9.61 -7.34
C LYS A 98 10.84 9.91 -8.56
N LYS A 99 10.67 8.93 -9.46
CA LYS A 99 9.53 9.00 -10.39
C LYS A 99 8.29 9.07 -9.50
N GLN A 100 7.56 10.19 -9.49
CA GLN A 100 6.35 10.29 -8.65
C GLN A 100 5.31 9.29 -9.14
N ALA A 101 4.59 8.70 -8.18
CA ALA A 101 3.47 7.81 -8.41
C ALA A 101 2.38 8.47 -9.29
N LEU A 102 1.65 7.68 -10.07
CA LEU A 102 0.49 8.18 -10.81
C LEU A 102 -0.55 8.74 -9.84
N SER A 103 -0.78 8.08 -8.70
CA SER A 103 -1.69 8.57 -7.65
C SER A 103 -1.31 9.95 -7.10
N GLU A 104 -0.01 10.31 -7.11
CA GLU A 104 0.48 11.60 -6.63
C GLU A 104 0.21 12.75 -7.62
N ARG A 105 0.03 12.46 -8.92
CA ARG A 105 -0.17 13.47 -9.98
C ARG A 105 -1.60 13.55 -10.49
N MET A 106 -2.39 12.52 -10.28
CA MET A 106 -3.75 12.44 -10.82
C MET A 106 -4.77 13.18 -9.95
N ARG A 107 -5.83 13.67 -10.61
CA ARG A 107 -7.03 14.25 -9.98
C ARG A 107 -8.20 13.28 -10.06
N VAL A 108 -9.16 13.46 -9.15
CA VAL A 108 -10.36 12.61 -9.07
C VAL A 108 -11.12 12.56 -10.40
N GLU A 109 -11.20 13.68 -11.12
CA GLU A 109 -11.84 13.74 -12.43
C GLU A 109 -11.29 12.78 -13.49
N GLN A 110 -10.06 12.29 -13.30
CA GLN A 110 -9.37 11.38 -14.21
C GLN A 110 -9.61 9.90 -13.86
N VAL A 111 -10.16 9.60 -12.69
CA VAL A 111 -10.45 8.23 -12.22
C VAL A 111 -11.95 7.99 -12.03
N MET A 112 -12.73 9.07 -11.87
CA MET A 112 -14.17 8.97 -11.64
C MET A 112 -14.94 8.44 -12.86
N ARG A 113 -16.04 7.75 -12.59
CA ARG A 113 -16.98 7.23 -13.59
C ARG A 113 -18.15 8.17 -13.73
N ARG A 114 -18.30 8.75 -14.93
CA ARG A 114 -19.37 9.72 -15.24
C ARG A 114 -20.70 9.08 -15.62
N SER A 115 -20.70 7.78 -15.93
CA SER A 115 -21.90 7.03 -16.34
C SER A 115 -22.72 6.52 -15.15
N VAL A 116 -22.81 7.29 -14.06
CA VAL A 116 -23.49 6.85 -12.85
C VAL A 116 -24.86 7.51 -12.78
N VAL A 117 -25.87 6.65 -12.72
CA VAL A 117 -27.24 7.04 -12.40
C VAL A 117 -27.39 6.89 -10.88
N GLY A 118 -27.90 7.91 -10.20
CA GLY A 118 -28.31 7.80 -8.81
C GLY A 118 -29.78 7.42 -8.72
N ILE A 119 -30.19 6.91 -7.57
CA ILE A 119 -31.58 6.56 -7.27
C ILE A 119 -32.30 7.84 -6.82
N ALA A 120 -33.50 8.12 -7.34
CA ALA A 120 -34.27 9.26 -6.87
C ALA A 120 -34.73 9.02 -5.41
N GLU A 121 -34.70 10.03 -4.54
CA GLU A 121 -35.13 9.88 -3.14
C GLU A 121 -36.60 9.47 -3.01
N SER A 122 -37.40 9.84 -4.00
CA SER A 122 -38.82 9.52 -4.08
C SER A 122 -39.10 8.11 -4.60
N ALA A 123 -38.09 7.42 -5.12
CA ALA A 123 -38.22 6.10 -5.72
C ALA A 123 -38.78 5.09 -4.71
N ASP A 124 -39.68 4.26 -5.19
CA ASP A 124 -40.25 3.19 -4.38
C ASP A 124 -39.29 2.01 -4.25
N PHE A 125 -39.62 1.12 -3.33
CA PHE A 125 -38.85 -0.07 -3.05
C PHE A 125 -38.59 -0.95 -4.28
N ASN A 126 -39.58 -1.15 -5.14
CA ASN A 126 -39.46 -2.01 -6.30
C ASN A 126 -38.53 -1.38 -7.35
N GLU A 127 -38.60 -0.06 -7.52
CA GLU A 127 -37.67 0.71 -8.34
C GLU A 127 -36.23 0.58 -7.82
N VAL A 128 -36.02 0.64 -6.49
CA VAL A 128 -34.71 0.42 -5.87
C VAL A 128 -34.19 -0.98 -6.17
N VAL A 129 -34.99 -2.02 -5.91
CA VAL A 129 -34.59 -3.42 -6.16
C VAL A 129 -34.24 -3.62 -7.63
N HIS A 130 -35.11 -3.19 -8.54
CA HIS A 130 -34.88 -3.28 -9.99
C HIS A 130 -33.60 -2.53 -10.41
N PHE A 131 -33.34 -1.36 -9.83
CA PHE A 131 -32.11 -0.61 -10.11
C PHE A 131 -30.86 -1.38 -9.68
N VAL A 132 -30.89 -1.98 -8.48
CA VAL A 132 -29.74 -2.70 -7.91
C VAL A 132 -29.48 -4.01 -8.65
N GLU A 133 -30.51 -4.77 -9.02
CA GLU A 133 -30.37 -6.05 -9.76
C GLU A 133 -29.64 -5.89 -11.11
N HIS A 134 -29.76 -4.73 -11.74
CA HIS A 134 -29.10 -4.41 -13.00
C HIS A 134 -27.72 -3.74 -12.82
N SER A 135 -27.27 -3.57 -11.59
CA SER A 135 -25.98 -2.97 -11.26
C SER A 135 -24.99 -3.99 -10.71
N HIS A 136 -23.70 -3.69 -10.84
CA HIS A 136 -22.60 -4.45 -10.25
C HIS A 136 -22.00 -3.75 -9.02
N ASP A 137 -22.65 -2.70 -8.54
CA ASP A 137 -22.24 -1.91 -7.38
C ASP A 137 -23.04 -2.32 -6.15
N ASN A 138 -22.47 -2.15 -4.95
CA ASN A 138 -23.19 -2.38 -3.70
C ASN A 138 -23.61 -1.09 -2.99
N THR A 139 -23.06 0.06 -3.37
CA THR A 139 -23.44 1.36 -2.80
C THR A 139 -23.91 2.32 -3.90
N PHE A 140 -25.04 2.98 -3.64
CA PHE A 140 -25.76 3.78 -4.61
C PHE A 140 -26.10 5.16 -4.05
N PRO A 141 -25.75 6.26 -4.75
CA PRO A 141 -26.16 7.59 -4.33
C PRO A 141 -27.66 7.79 -4.52
N VAL A 142 -28.30 8.32 -3.49
CA VAL A 142 -29.69 8.78 -3.52
C VAL A 142 -29.70 10.28 -3.77
N LEU A 143 -30.54 10.71 -4.71
CA LEU A 143 -30.57 12.05 -5.25
C LEU A 143 -31.93 12.72 -5.05
N ASP A 144 -31.93 14.00 -4.70
CA ASP A 144 -33.13 14.83 -4.75
C ASP A 144 -33.50 15.22 -6.20
N GLU A 145 -34.56 16.00 -6.37
CA GLU A 145 -35.01 16.54 -7.67
C GLU A 145 -33.94 17.43 -8.34
N ASP A 146 -33.06 18.04 -7.55
CA ASP A 146 -31.94 18.86 -7.99
C ASP A 146 -30.65 18.05 -8.25
N ARG A 147 -30.69 16.73 -8.18
CA ARG A 147 -29.51 15.85 -8.29
C ARG A 147 -28.45 16.10 -7.21
N CYS A 148 -28.81 16.70 -6.07
CA CYS A 148 -27.93 16.75 -4.90
C CYS A 148 -27.94 15.40 -4.21
N VAL A 149 -26.80 15.01 -3.64
CA VAL A 149 -26.68 13.75 -2.91
C VAL A 149 -27.31 13.92 -1.53
N VAL A 150 -28.44 13.25 -1.28
CA VAL A 150 -29.10 13.24 0.03
C VAL A 150 -28.60 12.09 0.91
N GLY A 151 -28.11 11.00 0.29
CA GLY A 151 -27.67 9.82 1.02
C GLY A 151 -27.10 8.74 0.12
N LEU A 152 -26.77 7.60 0.74
CA LEU A 152 -26.29 6.39 0.11
C LEU A 152 -27.16 5.21 0.54
N ILE A 153 -27.57 4.37 -0.41
CA ILE A 153 -28.15 3.05 -0.14
C ILE A 153 -27.05 2.01 -0.32
N ARG A 154 -26.86 1.17 0.71
CA ARG A 154 -25.90 0.07 0.73
C ARG A 154 -26.65 -1.27 0.68
N PHE A 155 -26.48 -2.01 -0.41
CA PHE A 155 -27.23 -3.23 -0.69
C PHE A 155 -26.97 -4.36 0.32
N ASP A 156 -25.76 -4.44 0.86
CA ASP A 156 -25.43 -5.41 1.92
C ASP A 156 -26.23 -5.17 3.21
N LEU A 157 -26.63 -3.92 3.48
CA LEU A 157 -27.49 -3.55 4.61
C LEU A 157 -28.98 -3.69 4.32
N LEU A 158 -29.37 -3.71 3.03
CA LEU A 158 -30.77 -3.90 2.63
C LEU A 158 -31.31 -5.25 3.13
N ASN A 159 -30.50 -6.31 3.21
CA ASN A 159 -30.95 -7.61 3.74
C ASN A 159 -31.58 -7.58 5.16
N GLN A 160 -31.34 -6.54 5.97
CA GLN A 160 -31.91 -6.42 7.32
C GLN A 160 -33.27 -5.71 7.37
N ALA A 161 -33.60 -4.86 6.40
CA ALA A 161 -34.85 -4.09 6.39
C ALA A 161 -36.01 -4.83 5.69
N PHE A 162 -35.75 -5.99 5.08
CA PHE A 162 -36.63 -6.61 4.07
C PHE A 162 -37.42 -7.82 4.62
N PHE A 163 -37.20 -8.21 5.88
CA PHE A 163 -37.87 -9.35 6.50
C PHE A 163 -39.05 -8.91 7.36
N ASP A 164 -40.11 -8.41 6.72
CA ASP A 164 -41.46 -8.48 7.31
C ASP A 164 -42.50 -8.86 6.23
N PRO A 165 -42.95 -10.13 6.17
CA PRO A 165 -43.90 -10.63 5.18
C PRO A 165 -45.32 -10.02 5.27
N HIS A 166 -45.58 -9.13 6.23
CA HIS A 166 -46.92 -8.62 6.55
C HIS A 166 -47.09 -7.10 6.42
N SER A 167 -46.10 -6.37 5.92
CA SER A 167 -46.20 -4.92 5.78
C SER A 167 -45.93 -4.49 4.33
N ASP A 168 -46.98 -3.95 3.68
CA ASP A 168 -46.95 -3.21 2.41
C ASP A 168 -46.11 -1.92 2.57
N HIS A 169 -44.82 -2.07 2.84
CA HIS A 169 -43.94 -0.97 3.20
C HIS A 169 -43.80 0.01 2.03
N LEU A 170 -44.52 1.13 2.11
CA LEU A 170 -44.36 2.33 1.29
C LEU A 170 -43.05 3.06 1.63
N VAL A 171 -41.95 2.32 1.69
CA VAL A 171 -40.62 2.83 2.02
C VAL A 171 -40.03 3.42 0.76
N ARG A 172 -39.60 4.69 0.85
CA ARG A 172 -38.93 5.37 -0.25
C ARG A 172 -37.42 5.21 -0.14
N ALA A 173 -36.72 5.40 -1.24
CA ALA A 173 -35.26 5.38 -1.27
C ALA A 173 -34.65 6.36 -0.26
N GLY A 174 -35.25 7.55 -0.06
CA GLY A 174 -34.82 8.52 0.94
C GLY A 174 -34.86 7.98 2.38
N ASP A 175 -35.82 7.11 2.71
CA ASP A 175 -35.94 6.50 4.04
C ASP A 175 -34.88 5.42 4.29
N LEU A 176 -34.40 4.78 3.22
CA LEU A 176 -33.34 3.77 3.25
C LEU A 176 -31.93 4.38 3.19
N ALA A 177 -31.83 5.65 2.78
CA ALA A 177 -30.57 6.31 2.55
C ALA A 177 -29.88 6.66 3.87
N THR A 178 -28.60 6.30 4.00
CA THR A 178 -27.75 6.80 5.08
C THR A 178 -26.96 8.02 4.60
N PRO A 179 -26.76 9.08 5.41
CA PRO A 179 -25.94 10.21 5.01
C PRO A 179 -24.53 9.79 4.57
N PRO A 180 -23.95 10.41 3.52
CA PRO A 180 -22.60 10.09 3.09
C PRO A 180 -21.57 10.60 4.11
N GLU A 181 -20.65 9.74 4.53
CA GLU A 181 -19.54 10.13 5.42
C GLU A 181 -18.49 10.97 4.69
N VAL A 182 -18.35 10.73 3.38
CA VAL A 182 -17.36 11.34 2.51
C VAL A 182 -18.02 11.74 1.19
N LEU A 183 -17.69 12.93 0.73
CA LEU A 183 -17.94 13.38 -0.64
C LEU A 183 -16.61 13.76 -1.29
N LEU A 184 -16.53 13.58 -2.60
CA LEU A 184 -15.35 13.89 -3.39
C LEU A 184 -15.61 15.04 -4.36
N HIS A 185 -14.54 15.71 -4.76
CA HIS A 185 -14.54 16.86 -5.66
C HIS A 185 -13.71 16.56 -6.91
N PRO A 186 -14.13 16.95 -8.14
CA PRO A 186 -13.43 16.59 -9.37
C PRO A 186 -11.97 17.04 -9.40
N ALA A 187 -11.71 18.27 -8.94
CA ALA A 187 -10.39 18.88 -8.98
C ALA A 187 -9.45 18.32 -7.90
N GLN A 188 -9.95 17.63 -6.88
CA GLN A 188 -9.10 17.22 -5.76
C GLN A 188 -8.09 16.12 -6.17
N PRO A 189 -6.91 16.07 -5.53
CA PRO A 189 -5.92 15.02 -5.78
C PRO A 189 -6.43 13.61 -5.47
N VAL A 190 -6.03 12.63 -6.30
CA VAL A 190 -6.34 11.20 -6.07
C VAL A 190 -5.76 10.71 -4.75
N ARG A 191 -4.59 11.19 -4.34
CA ARG A 191 -4.00 10.84 -3.03
C ARG A 191 -4.92 11.16 -1.85
N ASP A 192 -5.67 12.26 -1.92
CA ASP A 192 -6.55 12.72 -0.84
C ASP A 192 -7.81 11.84 -0.84
N ALA A 193 -8.32 11.49 -2.02
CA ALA A 193 -9.38 10.49 -2.17
C ALA A 193 -8.95 9.12 -1.61
N VAL A 194 -7.74 8.63 -1.91
CA VAL A 194 -7.21 7.38 -1.37
C VAL A 194 -7.19 7.40 0.15
N GLU A 195 -6.79 8.52 0.76
CA GLU A 195 -6.78 8.66 2.21
C GLU A 195 -8.20 8.64 2.78
N LEU A 196 -9.14 9.36 2.17
CA LEU A 196 -10.56 9.33 2.59
C LEU A 196 -11.15 7.92 2.52
N PHE A 197 -10.84 7.16 1.46
CA PHE A 197 -11.28 5.77 1.29
C PHE A 197 -10.75 4.78 2.35
N ARG A 198 -9.75 5.18 3.16
CA ARG A 198 -9.27 4.39 4.31
C ARG A 198 -10.17 4.51 5.53
N HIS A 199 -10.94 5.59 5.61
CA HIS A 199 -11.78 5.91 6.77
C HIS A 199 -13.25 5.55 6.55
N THR A 200 -13.72 5.46 5.29
CA THR A 200 -15.04 4.94 4.94
C THR A 200 -14.99 3.45 4.57
N THR A 201 -16.08 2.72 4.81
CA THR A 201 -16.30 1.35 4.32
C THR A 201 -16.98 1.31 2.94
N ASP A 202 -17.50 2.43 2.43
CA ASP A 202 -18.31 2.48 1.21
C ASP A 202 -17.47 2.12 -0.03
N ASP A 203 -17.90 1.14 -0.81
CA ASP A 203 -17.20 0.69 -2.03
C ASP A 203 -17.25 1.73 -3.16
N CYS A 204 -18.18 2.67 -3.07
CA CYS A 204 -18.43 3.75 -4.01
C CYS A 204 -18.62 5.07 -3.25
N VAL A 205 -17.92 6.13 -3.67
CA VAL A 205 -18.06 7.48 -3.07
C VAL A 205 -18.52 8.48 -4.14
N PRO A 206 -19.56 9.29 -3.87
CA PRO A 206 -20.03 10.32 -4.78
C PRO A 206 -19.00 11.42 -5.03
N VAL A 207 -18.92 11.86 -6.28
CA VAL A 207 -18.20 13.07 -6.67
C VAL A 207 -19.23 14.16 -6.99
N VAL A 208 -19.15 15.28 -6.29
CA VAL A 208 -20.11 16.40 -6.39
C VAL A 208 -19.46 17.66 -6.92
N THR A 209 -20.25 18.63 -7.36
CA THR A 209 -19.75 19.95 -7.74
C THR A 209 -19.10 20.68 -6.56
N ASP A 210 -18.08 21.49 -6.84
CA ASP A 210 -17.37 22.28 -5.83
C ASP A 210 -18.26 23.40 -5.26
N GLU A 211 -19.11 23.99 -6.10
CA GLU A 211 -20.03 25.04 -5.71
C GLU A 211 -21.39 24.48 -5.29
N PRO A 212 -22.03 25.08 -4.27
CA PRO A 212 -23.40 24.74 -3.92
C PRO A 212 -24.38 25.19 -5.03
N PRO A 213 -25.43 24.42 -5.31
CA PRO A 213 -25.75 23.13 -4.68
C PRO A 213 -24.81 22.01 -5.16
N HIS A 214 -24.34 21.17 -4.23
CA HIS A 214 -23.37 20.08 -4.47
C HIS A 214 -24.02 18.92 -5.27
N ARG A 215 -24.17 19.12 -6.58
CA ARG A 215 -24.84 18.17 -7.49
C ARG A 215 -23.92 17.00 -7.81
N LEU A 216 -24.48 15.80 -7.92
CA LEU A 216 -23.73 14.60 -8.33
C LEU A 216 -23.19 14.76 -9.76
N VAL A 217 -21.87 14.64 -9.90
CA VAL A 217 -21.14 14.67 -11.17
C VAL A 217 -20.77 13.25 -11.63
N ALA A 218 -20.32 12.41 -10.70
CA ALA A 218 -19.78 11.09 -10.97
C ALA A 218 -19.65 10.29 -9.67
N THR A 219 -19.10 9.07 -9.74
CA THR A 219 -18.63 8.34 -8.56
C THR A 219 -17.22 7.82 -8.74
N VAL A 220 -16.54 7.55 -7.63
CA VAL A 220 -15.25 6.84 -7.61
C VAL A 220 -15.46 5.52 -6.88
N ARG A 221 -14.92 4.43 -7.43
CA ARG A 221 -14.96 3.11 -6.78
C ARG A 221 -13.65 2.81 -6.07
N ARG A 222 -13.72 2.15 -4.91
CA ARG A 222 -12.54 1.67 -4.17
C ARG A 222 -11.69 0.73 -5.04
N SER A 223 -12.31 -0.09 -5.87
CA SER A 223 -11.62 -1.01 -6.79
C SER A 223 -10.72 -0.29 -7.80
N ASP A 224 -11.14 0.88 -8.27
CA ASP A 224 -10.42 1.64 -9.29
C ASP A 224 -9.18 2.30 -8.67
N LEU A 225 -9.33 2.88 -7.48
CA LEU A 225 -8.20 3.41 -6.70
C LEU A 225 -7.21 2.31 -6.30
N THR A 226 -7.71 1.16 -5.84
CA THR A 226 -6.86 0.01 -5.47
C THR A 226 -6.07 -0.50 -6.68
N SER A 227 -6.72 -0.61 -7.84
CA SER A 227 -6.06 -0.99 -9.10
C SER A 227 -4.97 -0.01 -9.50
N LEU A 228 -5.19 1.30 -9.27
CA LEU A 228 -4.21 2.34 -9.52
C LEU A 228 -2.99 2.22 -8.60
N LEU A 229 -3.18 1.99 -7.30
CA LEU A 229 -2.08 1.79 -6.35
C LEU A 229 -1.27 0.53 -6.65
N ILE A 230 -1.91 -0.55 -7.12
CA ILE A 230 -1.21 -1.76 -7.57
C ILE A 230 -0.32 -1.47 -8.77
N ARG A 231 -0.78 -0.65 -9.72
CA ARG A 231 0.02 -0.22 -10.88
C ARG A 231 1.23 0.60 -10.45
N ASP A 232 1.07 1.51 -9.50
CA ASP A 232 2.17 2.31 -8.95
C ASP A 232 3.23 1.42 -8.27
N ARG A 233 2.83 0.43 -7.46
CA ARG A 233 3.76 -0.56 -6.90
C ARG A 233 4.49 -1.37 -7.97
N LYS A 234 3.78 -1.87 -8.98
CA LYS A 234 4.38 -2.64 -10.09
C LYS A 234 5.39 -1.80 -10.88
N ALA A 235 5.16 -0.50 -10.99
CA ALA A 235 6.07 0.43 -11.66
C ALA A 235 7.25 0.90 -10.77
N GLY A 236 7.31 0.47 -9.50
CA GLY A 236 8.34 0.88 -8.55
C GLY A 236 8.19 2.32 -8.04
N LEU A 237 6.96 2.86 -8.02
CA LEU A 237 6.64 4.26 -7.70
C LEU A 237 6.02 4.45 -6.31
N SER A 238 6.09 3.43 -5.45
CA SER A 238 5.47 3.44 -4.10
C SER A 238 6.31 4.15 -3.05
#